data_AF-A0AAW7CK32-F1
#
_entry.id   AF-A0AAW7CK32-F1
#
_cell.length_a   1.000
_cell.length_b   1.000
_cell.length_c   1.000
_cell.angle_alpha   90.00
_cell.angle_beta   90.00
_cell.angle_gamma   90.00
#
_symmetry.space_group_name_H-M   'P 1'
#
loop_
_entity.id
_entity.type
_entity.pdbx_description
1 polymer ?
#
loop_
_entity_poly.entity_id
_entity_poly.type
_entity_poly.pdbx_seq_one_letter_code
_entity_poly.pdbx_strand_id
1 'polypeptide(L)'
;MIEVMEVTKKYGRKKVLDSLSFTAEKGEITCLIGVNGTGKTTTLKAIAGLVPVSKGKILIDGEPYNKHIYEKLAFIPDAPIMLPRMKIKDVILFMRDFYPDWNALRAKDLFHFFKLNENDRIGDLSKGNMAKVNLLLGDGKVLREFYTEDIRSSEGKSVVDIMREVYRQ
;
A
#
# COMPACT_ATOMS: atom_id res chain seq x y z
N MET A 1 3.59 1.64 13.30
CA MET A 1 5.04 1.45 13.44
C MET A 1 5.43 0.12 12.84
N ILE A 2 6.54 0.05 12.10
CA ILE A 2 7.06 -1.19 11.52
C ILE A 2 8.50 -1.36 12.02
N GLU A 3 8.80 -2.51 12.63
CA GLU A 3 10.12 -2.82 13.13
C GLU A 3 10.70 -4.01 12.35
N VAL A 4 11.87 -3.82 11.76
CA VAL A 4 12.62 -4.84 11.04
C VAL A 4 13.88 -5.11 11.85
N MET A 5 14.08 -6.35 12.30
CA MET A 5 15.15 -6.70 13.24
C MET A 5 15.97 -7.88 12.72
N GLU A 6 17.22 -7.60 12.33
CA GLU A 6 18.23 -8.55 11.84
C GLU A 6 17.71 -9.46 10.71
N VAL A 7 16.85 -8.89 9.85
CA VAL A 7 16.16 -9.65 8.82
C VAL A 7 17.13 -10.09 7.75
N THR A 8 17.20 -11.41 7.55
CA THR A 8 17.97 -12.03 6.48
C THR A 8 17.03 -12.74 5.52
N LYS A 9 17.23 -12.52 4.21
CA LYS A 9 16.48 -13.22 3.16
C LYS A 9 17.44 -13.76 2.11
N LYS A 10 17.33 -15.06 1.84
CA LYS A 10 18.05 -15.75 0.77
C LYS A 10 17.10 -16.21 -0.33
N TYR A 11 17.59 -16.18 -1.56
CA TYR A 11 17.00 -16.86 -2.72
C TYR A 11 18.05 -17.81 -3.28
N GLY A 12 17.85 -19.11 -3.06
CA GLY A 12 18.89 -20.12 -3.29
C GLY A 12 20.17 -19.78 -2.51
N ARG A 13 21.29 -19.63 -3.21
CA ARG A 13 22.59 -19.26 -2.62
C ARG A 13 22.76 -17.75 -2.42
N LYS A 14 21.96 -16.92 -3.07
CA LYS A 14 22.09 -15.46 -3.02
C LYS A 14 21.43 -14.90 -1.77
N LYS A 15 22.22 -14.23 -0.93
CA LYS A 15 21.70 -13.44 0.19
C LYS A 15 21.28 -12.06 -0.33
N VAL A 16 19.98 -11.76 -0.29
CA VAL A 16 19.41 -10.50 -0.81
C VAL A 16 19.20 -9.48 0.31
N LEU A 17 18.81 -9.93 1.50
CA LEU A 17 18.85 -9.11 2.72
C LEU A 17 19.82 -9.78 3.70
N ASP A 18 20.70 -8.99 4.31
CA ASP A 18 21.70 -9.47 5.27
C ASP A 18 21.60 -8.69 6.58
N SER A 19 21.00 -9.33 7.59
CA SER A 19 20.84 -8.76 8.94
C SER A 19 20.30 -7.32 8.93
N LEU A 20 19.32 -7.04 8.07
CA LEU A 20 18.74 -5.71 7.91
C LEU A 20 17.95 -5.33 9.17
N SER A 21 18.26 -4.16 9.74
CA SER A 21 17.55 -3.61 10.89
C SER A 21 17.17 -2.15 10.66
N PHE A 22 15.91 -1.80 10.87
CA PHE A 22 15.42 -0.43 10.90
C PHE A 22 14.02 -0.36 11.52
N THR A 23 13.61 0.84 11.94
CA THR A 23 12.25 1.13 12.38
C THR A 23 11.65 2.20 11.46
N ALA A 24 10.42 1.99 11.02
CA ALA A 24 9.60 3.00 10.37
C ALA A 24 8.52 3.44 11.37
N GLU A 25 8.62 4.68 11.82
CA GLU A 25 7.76 5.21 12.88
C GLU A 25 6.33 5.38 12.40
N LYS A 26 5.40 5.30 13.37
CA LYS A 26 3.99 5.57 13.08
C LYS A 26 3.85 7.04 12.66
N GLY A 27 3.20 7.24 11.52
CA GLY A 27 2.88 8.58 11.05
C GLY A 27 3.92 9.29 10.21
N GLU A 28 4.97 8.57 9.86
CA GLU A 28 6.01 9.07 9.00
C GLU A 28 5.93 8.46 7.61
N ILE A 29 6.31 9.26 6.62
CA ILE A 29 6.57 8.74 5.27
C ILE A 29 8.01 8.26 5.26
N THR A 30 8.21 6.95 5.36
CA THR A 30 9.53 6.33 5.27
C THR A 30 9.83 5.89 3.83
N CYS A 31 10.96 6.36 3.29
CA CYS A 31 11.40 6.03 1.94
C CYS A 31 12.57 5.04 1.96
N LEU A 32 12.43 3.91 1.25
CA LEU A 32 13.53 2.97 1.03
C LEU A 32 14.20 3.25 -0.32
N ILE A 33 15.43 3.77 -0.28
CA ILE A 33 16.17 4.24 -1.46
C ILE A 33 17.40 3.36 -1.69
N GLY A 34 17.79 3.18 -2.97
CA GLY A 34 18.98 2.42 -3.35
C GLY A 34 18.93 1.97 -4.81
N VAL A 35 20.04 1.46 -5.34
CA VAL A 35 20.13 0.99 -6.73
C VAL A 35 19.30 -0.28 -6.98
N ASN A 36 19.08 -0.64 -8.24
CA ASN A 36 18.35 -1.86 -8.58
C ASN A 36 19.08 -3.12 -8.05
N GLY A 37 18.32 -4.08 -7.55
CA GLY A 37 18.87 -5.33 -7.01
C GLY A 37 19.35 -5.29 -5.56
N THR A 38 19.29 -4.15 -4.86
CA THR A 38 19.69 -4.03 -3.44
C THR A 38 18.71 -4.64 -2.45
N GLY A 39 17.59 -5.19 -2.90
CA GLY A 39 16.61 -5.84 -2.02
C GLY A 39 15.46 -4.94 -1.55
N LYS A 40 15.25 -3.76 -2.14
CA LYS A 40 14.12 -2.87 -1.79
C LYS A 40 12.75 -3.56 -1.87
N THR A 41 12.44 -4.11 -3.04
CA THR A 41 11.20 -4.86 -3.26
C THR A 41 11.12 -6.09 -2.36
N THR A 42 12.25 -6.75 -2.08
CA THR A 42 12.31 -7.89 -1.16
C THR A 42 11.97 -7.48 0.27
N THR A 43 12.45 -6.30 0.70
CA THR A 43 12.15 -5.72 2.03
C THR A 43 10.66 -5.43 2.15
N LEU A 44 10.09 -4.72 1.18
CA LEU A 44 8.65 -4.41 1.18
C LEU A 44 7.78 -5.68 1.17
N LYS A 45 8.15 -6.68 0.36
CA LYS A 45 7.46 -7.99 0.33
C LYS A 45 7.60 -8.76 1.65
N ALA A 46 8.74 -8.65 2.32
CA ALA A 46 8.95 -9.31 3.61
C ALA A 46 8.10 -8.66 4.70
N ILE A 47 8.01 -7.32 4.72
CA ILE A 47 7.12 -6.57 5.61
C ILE A 47 5.66 -6.96 5.36
N ALA A 48 5.28 -7.07 4.07
CA ALA A 48 3.95 -7.53 3.67
C ALA A 48 3.71 -9.03 3.83
N GLY A 49 4.65 -9.79 4.40
CA GLY A 49 4.55 -11.24 4.59
C GLY A 49 4.41 -12.06 3.30
N LEU A 50 4.61 -11.45 2.14
CA LEU A 50 4.53 -12.10 0.83
C LEU A 50 5.75 -12.98 0.56
N VAL A 51 6.83 -12.80 1.32
CA VAL A 51 8.01 -13.68 1.27
C VAL A 51 8.47 -14.02 2.69
N PRO A 52 8.75 -15.30 2.99
CA PRO A 52 9.24 -15.68 4.31
C PRO A 52 10.68 -15.21 4.51
N VAL A 53 11.01 -14.69 5.68
CA VAL A 53 12.39 -14.35 6.05
C VAL A 53 13.12 -15.60 6.54
N SER A 54 14.45 -15.65 6.34
CA SER A 54 15.28 -16.79 6.75
C SER A 54 15.79 -16.67 8.18
N LYS A 55 15.98 -15.44 8.67
CA LYS A 55 16.34 -15.09 10.06
C LYS A 55 15.78 -13.71 10.39
N GLY A 56 15.79 -13.37 11.67
CA GLY A 56 15.28 -12.11 12.19
C GLY A 56 13.77 -12.12 12.37
N LYS A 57 13.22 -10.97 12.72
CA LYS A 57 11.77 -10.78 12.91
C LYS A 57 11.32 -9.44 12.37
N ILE A 58 10.05 -9.38 11.95
CA ILE A 58 9.37 -8.15 11.56
C ILE A 58 8.14 -8.01 12.46
N LEU A 59 7.96 -6.83 13.04
CA LEU A 59 6.80 -6.48 13.85
C LEU A 59 6.03 -5.34 13.18
N ILE A 60 4.71 -5.39 13.25
CA ILE A 60 3.82 -4.30 12.85
C ILE A 60 3.00 -3.92 14.07
N ASP A 61 3.14 -2.67 14.51
CA ASP A 61 2.59 -2.15 15.76
C ASP A 61 2.93 -3.04 16.97
N GLY A 62 4.20 -3.48 17.05
CA GLY A 62 4.70 -4.34 18.12
C GLY A 62 4.30 -5.82 18.02
N GLU A 63 3.45 -6.20 17.06
CA GLU A 63 2.97 -7.57 16.90
C GLU A 63 3.75 -8.31 15.80
N PRO A 64 4.13 -9.59 16.01
CA PRO A 64 4.65 -10.43 14.95
C PRO A 64 3.57 -10.73 13.91
N TYR A 65 4.00 -11.19 12.75
CA TYR A 65 3.11 -11.55 11.65
C TYR A 65 2.01 -12.53 12.09
N ASN A 66 0.76 -12.16 11.90
CA ASN A 66 -0.41 -12.94 12.26
C ASN A 66 -1.54 -12.74 11.22
N LYS A 67 -2.64 -13.50 11.32
CA LYS A 67 -3.73 -13.45 10.34
C LYS A 67 -4.46 -12.10 10.24
N HIS A 68 -4.40 -11.28 11.28
CA HIS A 68 -5.05 -9.97 11.34
C HIS A 68 -4.18 -8.84 10.78
N ILE A 69 -2.92 -9.12 10.45
CA ILE A 69 -2.00 -8.08 9.97
C ILE A 69 -2.42 -7.49 8.62
N TYR A 70 -3.16 -8.25 7.81
CA TYR A 70 -3.77 -7.79 6.57
C TYR A 70 -4.89 -6.75 6.79
N GLU A 71 -5.35 -6.59 8.04
CA GLU A 71 -6.27 -5.50 8.41
C GLU A 71 -5.50 -4.20 8.70
N LYS A 72 -4.18 -4.26 8.94
CA LYS A 72 -3.34 -3.12 9.31
C LYS A 72 -2.40 -2.68 8.17
N LEU A 73 -2.27 -3.48 7.10
CA LEU A 73 -1.24 -3.29 6.08
C LEU A 73 -1.79 -3.46 4.66
N ALA A 74 -1.65 -2.40 3.86
CA ALA A 74 -1.86 -2.42 2.42
C ALA A 74 -0.52 -2.55 1.68
N PHE A 75 -0.48 -3.39 0.63
CA PHE A 75 0.70 -3.54 -0.24
C PHE A 75 0.33 -3.27 -1.70
N ILE A 76 0.98 -2.25 -2.28
CA ILE A 76 0.73 -1.83 -3.66
C ILE A 76 1.93 -2.26 -4.52
N PRO A 77 1.79 -3.29 -5.36
CA PRO A 77 2.84 -3.72 -6.26
C PRO A 77 3.03 -2.75 -7.44
N ASP A 78 4.22 -2.80 -8.03
CA ASP A 78 4.55 -2.12 -9.30
C ASP A 78 3.98 -2.87 -10.53
N ALA A 79 3.59 -4.13 -10.36
CA ALA A 79 2.98 -4.96 -11.41
C ALA A 79 1.45 -4.87 -11.39
N PRO A 80 0.76 -5.13 -12.52
CA PRO A 80 -0.70 -5.18 -12.55
C PRO A 80 -1.22 -6.28 -11.61
N ILE A 81 -2.21 -5.95 -10.78
CA ILE A 81 -2.88 -6.89 -9.88
C ILE A 81 -3.98 -7.67 -10.63
N MET A 82 -4.49 -7.09 -11.73
CA MET A 82 -5.67 -7.57 -12.45
C MET A 82 -5.34 -8.03 -13.87
N LEU A 83 -6.28 -8.78 -14.47
CA LEU A 83 -6.11 -9.31 -15.82
C LEU A 83 -5.97 -8.17 -16.86
N PRO A 84 -4.94 -8.20 -17.73
CA PRO A 84 -4.67 -7.12 -18.68
C PRO A 84 -5.84 -6.76 -19.61
N ARG A 85 -6.73 -7.72 -19.89
CA ARG A 85 -7.88 -7.55 -20.80
C ARG A 85 -9.07 -6.83 -20.16
N MET A 86 -9.13 -6.78 -18.83
CA MET A 86 -10.24 -6.13 -18.12
C MET A 86 -10.17 -4.61 -18.30
N LYS A 87 -11.34 -3.95 -18.36
CA LYS A 87 -11.41 -2.50 -18.24
C LYS A 87 -11.38 -2.08 -16.78
N ILE A 88 -10.98 -0.83 -16.50
CA ILE A 88 -10.95 -0.30 -15.13
C ILE A 88 -12.32 -0.44 -14.44
N LYS A 89 -13.44 -0.18 -15.14
CA LYS A 89 -14.78 -0.40 -14.55
C LYS A 89 -15.07 -1.84 -14.15
N ASP A 90 -14.63 -2.80 -14.96
CA ASP A 90 -14.87 -4.23 -14.69
C ASP A 90 -14.07 -4.65 -13.46
N VAL A 91 -12.87 -4.09 -13.30
CA VAL A 91 -12.04 -4.30 -12.13
C VAL A 91 -12.67 -3.70 -10.87
N ILE A 92 -13.20 -2.48 -10.93
CA ILE A 92 -13.88 -1.85 -9.79
C ILE A 92 -15.10 -2.67 -9.36
N LEU A 93 -15.88 -3.16 -10.33
CA LEU A 93 -17.02 -4.05 -10.07
C LEU A 93 -16.56 -5.36 -9.43
N PHE A 94 -15.49 -5.97 -9.94
CA PHE A 94 -14.90 -7.18 -9.36
C PHE A 94 -14.47 -6.98 -7.90
N MET A 95 -13.82 -5.84 -7.59
CA MET A 95 -13.40 -5.56 -6.21
C MET A 95 -14.59 -5.39 -5.27
N ARG A 96 -15.64 -4.69 -5.72
CA ARG A 96 -16.88 -4.54 -4.94
C ARG A 96 -17.50 -5.89 -4.59
N ASP A 97 -17.50 -6.82 -5.54
CA ASP A 97 -18.14 -8.13 -5.35
C ASP A 97 -17.27 -9.09 -4.49
N PHE A 98 -15.95 -8.87 -4.44
CA PHE A 98 -15.01 -9.74 -3.72
C PHE A 98 -14.67 -9.25 -2.29
N TYR A 99 -14.73 -7.95 -2.02
CA TYR A 99 -14.37 -7.36 -0.73
C TYR A 99 -15.63 -6.83 0.00
N PRO A 100 -16.06 -7.47 1.11
CA PRO A 100 -17.24 -7.05 1.87
C PRO A 100 -17.18 -5.60 2.36
N ASP A 101 -15.98 -5.11 2.68
CA ASP A 101 -15.74 -3.75 3.20
C ASP A 101 -15.37 -2.74 2.11
N TRP A 102 -15.72 -3.01 0.84
CA TRP A 102 -15.37 -2.12 -0.27
C TRP A 102 -16.02 -0.73 -0.14
N ASN A 103 -15.19 0.31 -0.05
CA ASN A 103 -15.68 1.69 -0.05
C ASN A 103 -15.85 2.23 -1.49
N ALA A 104 -17.07 2.09 -2.03
CA ALA A 104 -17.42 2.57 -3.37
C ALA A 104 -17.33 4.10 -3.53
N LEU A 105 -17.61 4.87 -2.47
CA LEU A 105 -17.51 6.34 -2.50
C LEU A 105 -16.06 6.76 -2.66
N ARG A 106 -15.16 6.21 -1.85
CA ARG A 106 -13.72 6.48 -1.90
C ARG A 106 -13.11 6.06 -3.24
N ALA A 107 -13.51 4.90 -3.76
CA ALA A 107 -13.09 4.46 -5.08
C ALA A 107 -13.49 5.46 -6.17
N LYS A 108 -14.72 5.99 -6.11
CA LYS A 108 -15.20 7.03 -7.03
C LYS A 108 -14.42 8.33 -6.90
N ASP A 109 -14.09 8.76 -5.69
CA ASP A 109 -13.30 9.97 -5.43
C ASP A 109 -11.88 9.84 -5.97
N LEU A 110 -11.20 8.74 -5.66
CA LEU A 110 -9.85 8.46 -6.16
C LEU A 110 -9.84 8.35 -7.69
N PHE A 111 -10.86 7.72 -8.26
CA PHE A 111 -11.01 7.62 -9.71
C PHE A 111 -11.09 9.01 -10.37
N HIS A 112 -11.90 9.92 -9.84
CA HIS A 112 -12.01 11.29 -10.32
C HIS A 112 -10.72 12.09 -10.09
N PHE A 113 -10.15 11.99 -8.88
CA PHE A 113 -8.90 12.66 -8.52
C PHE A 113 -7.75 12.28 -9.45
N PHE A 114 -7.64 11.00 -9.79
CA PHE A 114 -6.63 10.49 -10.71
C PHE A 114 -6.93 10.73 -12.19
N LYS A 115 -8.13 11.22 -12.52
CA LYS A 115 -8.62 11.46 -13.88
C LYS A 115 -8.49 10.22 -14.77
N LEU A 116 -8.88 9.07 -14.22
CA LEU A 116 -8.84 7.79 -14.95
C LEU A 116 -10.01 7.70 -15.93
N ASN A 117 -9.82 6.96 -17.02
CA ASN A 117 -10.90 6.60 -17.94
C ASN A 117 -11.34 5.16 -17.70
N GLU A 118 -12.62 4.98 -17.39
CA GLU A 118 -13.19 3.71 -16.96
C GLU A 118 -13.14 2.62 -18.03
N ASN A 119 -13.00 3.04 -19.30
CA ASN A 119 -12.98 2.16 -20.46
C ASN A 119 -11.56 1.74 -20.89
N ASP A 120 -10.52 2.32 -20.29
CA ASP A 120 -9.15 1.90 -20.53
C ASP A 120 -8.95 0.47 -20.02
N ARG A 121 -8.18 -0.32 -20.76
CA ARG A 121 -7.81 -1.67 -20.35
C ARG A 121 -6.57 -1.62 -19.46
N ILE A 122 -6.53 -2.52 -18.47
CA ILE A 122 -5.39 -2.63 -17.55
C ILE A 122 -4.07 -2.80 -18.30
N GLY A 123 -4.04 -3.63 -19.35
CA GLY A 123 -2.82 -3.88 -20.15
C GLY A 123 -2.31 -2.68 -20.94
N ASP A 124 -3.16 -1.69 -21.20
CA ASP A 124 -2.86 -0.53 -22.04
C ASP A 124 -2.42 0.69 -21.20
N LEU A 125 -2.48 0.60 -19.86
CA LEU A 125 -2.13 1.69 -18.97
C LEU A 125 -0.62 1.95 -18.96
N SER A 126 -0.26 3.24 -18.93
CA SER A 126 1.11 3.65 -18.60
C SER A 126 1.48 3.19 -17.18
N LYS A 127 2.78 3.07 -16.89
CA LYS A 127 3.26 2.75 -15.53
C LYS A 127 2.66 3.66 -14.45
N GLY A 128 2.54 4.96 -14.75
CA GLY A 128 1.97 5.93 -13.82
C GLY A 128 0.47 5.71 -13.59
N ASN A 129 -0.31 5.45 -14.64
CA ASN A 129 -1.74 5.16 -14.47
C ASN A 129 -1.98 3.78 -13.86
N MET A 130 -1.13 2.79 -14.14
CA MET A 130 -1.14 1.51 -13.47
C MET A 130 -0.91 1.67 -11.96
N ALA A 131 0.07 2.49 -11.55
CA ALA A 131 0.30 2.76 -10.13
C ALA A 131 -0.91 3.41 -9.45
N LYS A 132 -1.58 4.36 -10.11
CA LYS A 132 -2.82 4.98 -9.61
C LYS A 132 -3.96 3.98 -9.49
N VAL A 133 -4.13 3.11 -10.48
CA VAL A 133 -5.14 2.03 -10.45
C VAL A 133 -4.80 1.06 -9.33
N ASN A 134 -3.56 0.57 -9.22
CA ASN A 134 -3.15 -0.29 -8.12
C ASN A 134 -3.34 0.36 -6.75
N LEU A 135 -3.17 1.68 -6.62
CA LEU A 135 -3.47 2.42 -5.40
C LEU A 135 -4.98 2.50 -5.11
N LEU A 136 -5.81 2.71 -6.13
CA LEU A 136 -7.26 2.64 -6.02
C LEU A 136 -7.73 1.24 -5.56
N LEU A 137 -7.08 0.19 -6.08
CA LEU A 137 -7.38 -1.20 -5.77
C LEU A 137 -6.73 -1.71 -4.49
N GLY A 138 -5.69 -1.02 -4.03
CA GLY A 138 -4.72 -1.48 -3.03
C GLY A 138 -5.23 -1.60 -1.62
N ASP A 139 -6.52 -1.31 -1.37
CA ASP A 139 -7.30 -2.09 -0.40
C ASP A 139 -8.79 -1.76 -0.36
N GLY A 140 -9.28 -0.61 -0.85
CA GLY A 140 -10.70 -0.23 -0.70
C GLY A 140 -11.21 -0.12 0.76
N LYS A 141 -10.40 -0.53 1.75
CA LYS A 141 -10.65 -0.47 3.19
C LYS A 141 -10.26 0.89 3.72
N VAL A 142 -11.23 1.55 4.31
CA VAL A 142 -11.02 2.77 5.08
C VAL A 142 -10.66 2.37 6.51
N LEU A 143 -9.39 2.52 6.88
CA LEU A 143 -8.96 2.37 8.27
C LEU A 143 -9.34 3.60 9.12
N ARG A 144 -9.57 4.75 8.46
CA ARG A 144 -10.12 5.97 9.07
C ARG A 144 -10.63 6.94 7.97
N GLU A 145 -11.83 7.49 8.14
CA GLU A 145 -12.47 8.46 7.23
C GLU A 145 -12.45 9.87 7.85
N PHE A 146 -12.28 10.92 7.04
CA PHE A 146 -12.42 12.31 7.47
C PHE A 146 -12.89 13.18 6.30
N TYR A 147 -13.83 14.09 6.59
CA TYR A 147 -14.38 15.02 5.61
C TYR A 147 -13.52 16.28 5.52
N THR A 148 -13.04 16.60 4.32
CA THR A 148 -12.09 17.69 4.10
C THR A 148 -12.68 19.08 4.27
N GLU A 149 -14.00 19.24 4.08
CA GLU A 149 -14.69 20.52 4.32
C GLU A 149 -15.04 20.76 5.79
N ASP A 150 -15.35 19.70 6.54
CA ASP A 150 -15.60 19.80 7.98
C ASP A 150 -14.34 20.25 8.73
N ILE A 151 -13.18 19.67 8.41
CA ILE A 151 -11.93 20.05 9.09
C ILE A 151 -11.43 21.45 8.66
N ARG A 152 -11.68 21.84 7.40
CA ARG A 152 -11.34 23.20 6.94
C ARG A 152 -12.21 24.26 7.61
N SER A 153 -13.49 23.95 7.87
CA SER A 153 -14.43 24.87 8.52
C SER A 153 -14.28 24.90 10.05
N SER A 154 -13.90 23.79 10.70
CA SER A 154 -13.72 23.72 12.15
C SER A 154 -12.32 24.09 12.63
N GLU A 155 -11.26 23.79 11.86
CA GLU A 155 -9.86 23.96 12.28
C GLU A 155 -9.03 24.90 11.40
N GLY A 156 -9.55 25.34 10.24
CA GLY A 156 -8.85 26.28 9.35
C GLY A 156 -7.60 25.72 8.65
N LYS A 157 -7.40 24.40 8.65
CA LYS A 157 -6.19 23.74 8.12
C LYS A 157 -6.36 23.26 6.68
N SER A 158 -5.24 23.10 5.96
CA SER A 158 -5.23 22.57 4.59
C SER A 158 -5.31 21.04 4.59
N VAL A 159 -5.77 20.44 3.48
CA VAL A 159 -5.78 18.97 3.27
C VAL A 159 -4.41 18.33 3.52
N VAL A 160 -3.33 19.04 3.23
CA VAL A 160 -1.96 18.53 3.43
C VAL A 160 -1.60 18.47 4.92
N ASP A 161 -2.06 19.44 5.71
CA ASP A 161 -1.83 19.47 7.16
C ASP A 161 -2.65 18.39 7.87
N ILE A 162 -3.89 18.15 7.41
CA ILE A 162 -4.75 17.07 7.89
C ILE A 162 -4.14 15.71 7.58
N MET A 163 -3.63 15.52 6.35
CA MET A 163 -2.94 14.28 6.02
C MET A 163 -1.73 14.08 6.95
N ARG A 164 -0.93 15.11 7.21
CA ARG A 164 0.19 15.02 8.15
C ARG A 164 -0.24 14.68 9.58
N GLU A 165 -1.38 15.17 10.06
CA GLU A 165 -1.89 14.91 11.42
C GLU A 165 -2.55 13.54 11.57
N VAL A 166 -3.34 13.08 10.59
CA VAL A 166 -3.92 11.74 10.59
C VAL A 166 -2.83 10.67 10.67
N TYR A 167 -1.71 10.91 10.00
CA TYR A 167 -0.59 9.99 10.06
C TYR A 167 0.10 10.09 11.43
N ARG A 168 0.29 11.27 12.03
CA ARG A 168 0.97 11.47 13.33
C ARG A 168 0.24 10.97 14.61
N GLN A 169 -0.94 10.36 14.51
CA GLN A 169 -1.67 9.77 15.66
C GLN A 169 -1.64 8.25 15.71
#